data_AF-W8YUH8-F1
#
_entry.id   AF-W8YUH8-F1
#
_cell.length_a   1.000
_cell.length_b   1.000
_cell.length_c   1.000
_cell.angle_alpha   90.00
_cell.angle_beta   90.00
_cell.angle_gamma   90.00
#
_symmetry.space_group_name_H-M   'P 1'
#
loop_
_entity.id
_entity.type
_entity.pdbx_description
1 polymer ?
#
loop_
_entity_poly.entity_id
_entity_poly.type
_entity_poly.pdbx_seq_one_letter_code
_entity_poly.pdbx_strand_id
1 'polypeptide(L)'
;MTQSKTTVSELGATFQLQKWTGTQWIDSGVLATLSSKDTNVFQNSVLRTGETGYYYRGKIVHFVKNGSVTEQASAYTANLLCS
;
A
#
# COMPACT_ATOMS: atom_id res chain seq x y z
N MET A 1 22.63 30.53 3.16
CA MET A 1 22.50 29.19 2.55
C MET A 1 21.03 28.81 2.56
N THR A 2 20.38 28.79 1.40
CA THR A 2 19.01 28.32 1.27
C THR A 2 19.08 26.82 1.00
N GLN A 3 18.81 26.00 2.01
CA GLN A 3 18.57 24.58 1.77
C GLN A 3 17.21 24.46 1.08
N SER A 4 17.19 24.15 -0.21
CA SER A 4 15.98 23.71 -0.89
C SER A 4 15.62 22.32 -0.36
N LYS A 5 14.80 22.24 0.68
CA LYS A 5 14.05 21.02 0.98
C LYS A 5 12.92 20.96 -0.06
N THR A 6 13.10 20.18 -1.12
CA THR A 6 11.94 19.71 -1.89
C THR A 6 11.25 18.68 -1.02
N THR A 7 10.49 19.14 -0.02
CA THR A 7 9.65 18.26 0.77
C THR A 7 8.54 17.79 -0.18
N VAL A 8 8.50 16.50 -0.47
CA VAL A 8 7.34 15.94 -1.19
C VAL A 8 6.10 16.26 -0.38
N SER A 9 5.08 16.76 -1.07
CA SER A 9 3.85 17.26 -0.44
C SER A 9 3.12 16.15 0.30
N GLU A 10 3.22 14.91 -0.21
CA GLU A 10 2.60 13.74 0.39
C GLU A 10 3.33 12.46 -0.05
N LEU A 11 3.57 11.57 0.90
CA LEU A 11 4.01 10.19 0.67
C LEU A 11 2.96 9.26 1.28
N GLY A 12 2.64 8.18 0.59
CA GLY A 12 1.70 7.22 1.14
C GLY A 12 1.68 5.90 0.40
N ALA A 13 0.79 5.03 0.88
CA ALA A 13 0.50 3.76 0.24
C ALA A 13 -0.97 3.40 0.41
N THR A 14 -1.51 2.78 -0.63
CA THR A 14 -2.83 2.16 -0.63
C THR A 14 -2.67 0.66 -0.56
N PHE A 15 -3.19 0.04 0.49
CA PHE A 15 -3.16 -1.40 0.73
C PHE A 15 -4.52 -2.03 0.45
N GLN A 16 -4.53 -3.09 -0.35
CA GLN A 16 -5.68 -3.98 -0.57
C GLN A 16 -5.26 -5.42 -0.28
N LEU A 17 -6.01 -6.11 0.58
CA LEU A 17 -5.84 -7.56 0.73
C LEU A 17 -6.47 -8.25 -0.47
N GLN A 18 -5.77 -9.24 -1.04
CA GLN A 18 -6.28 -10.07 -2.11
C GLN A 18 -6.35 -11.54 -1.68
N LYS A 19 -7.44 -12.20 -2.05
CA LYS A 19 -7.73 -13.62 -1.80
C LYS A 19 -7.56 -14.43 -3.08
N TRP A 20 -6.89 -15.58 -3.02
CA TRP A 20 -6.81 -16.52 -4.14
C TRP A 20 -8.05 -17.39 -4.22
N THR A 21 -8.73 -17.40 -5.37
CA THR A 21 -9.93 -18.22 -5.59
C THR A 21 -9.64 -19.61 -6.16
N GLY A 22 -8.37 -19.96 -6.36
CA GLY A 22 -7.95 -21.12 -7.14
C GLY A 22 -7.56 -20.77 -8.58
N THR A 23 -8.07 -19.66 -9.11
CA THR A 23 -7.83 -19.23 -10.51
C THR A 23 -7.35 -17.79 -10.63
N GLN A 24 -7.75 -16.91 -9.70
CA GLN A 24 -7.40 -15.50 -9.73
C GLN A 24 -7.29 -14.90 -8.32
N TRP A 25 -6.60 -13.76 -8.24
CA TRP A 25 -6.54 -12.93 -7.05
C TRP A 25 -7.68 -11.92 -7.10
N ILE A 26 -8.61 -12.00 -6.15
CA ILE A 26 -9.71 -11.04 -5.99
C ILE A 26 -9.47 -10.14 -4.79
N ASP A 27 -9.90 -8.89 -4.87
CA ASP A 27 -9.85 -7.98 -3.74
C ASP A 27 -10.78 -8.49 -2.62
N SER A 28 -10.26 -8.52 -1.41
CA SER A 28 -10.95 -9.01 -0.21
C SER A 28 -10.75 -8.02 0.94
N GLY A 29 -11.82 -7.70 1.66
CA GLY A 29 -11.78 -6.71 2.74
C GLY A 29 -11.63 -5.27 2.25
N VAL A 30 -11.39 -4.36 3.21
CA VAL A 30 -11.43 -2.91 2.98
C VAL A 30 -10.08 -2.38 2.49
N LEU A 31 -10.12 -1.49 1.51
CA LEU A 31 -8.98 -0.70 1.03
C LEU A 31 -8.50 0.24 2.15
N ALA A 32 -7.21 0.23 2.48
CA ALA A 32 -6.61 1.21 3.39
C ALA A 32 -5.68 2.14 2.64
N THR A 33 -5.93 3.44 2.71
CA THR A 33 -4.99 4.46 2.26
C THR A 33 -4.38 5.14 3.47
N LEU A 34 -3.06 5.16 3.53
CA LEU A 34 -2.30 5.79 4.60
C LEU A 34 -1.29 6.74 3.95
N SER A 35 -1.17 7.94 4.50
CA SER A 35 -0.21 8.92 3.99
C SER A 35 0.31 9.84 5.08
N SER A 36 1.37 10.57 4.75
CA SER A 36 1.98 11.59 5.59
C SER A 36 2.46 12.72 4.69
N LYS A 37 2.28 13.95 5.16
CA LYS A 37 2.69 15.17 4.46
C LYS A 37 4.05 15.63 4.94
N ASP A 38 4.76 16.34 4.08
CA ASP A 38 6.00 17.04 4.42
C ASP A 38 7.06 16.14 5.08
N THR A 39 7.12 14.88 4.67
CA THR A 39 8.08 13.89 5.16
C THR A 39 8.97 13.39 4.02
N ASN A 40 10.13 12.84 4.36
CA ASN A 40 11.01 12.15 3.41
C ASN A 40 10.91 10.62 3.54
N VAL A 41 10.29 10.12 4.61
CA VAL A 41 10.12 8.70 4.90
C VAL A 41 8.70 8.47 5.37
N PHE A 42 8.04 7.46 4.82
CA PHE A 42 6.72 7.01 5.21
C PHE A 42 6.80 5.53 5.62
N GLN A 43 6.40 5.24 6.85
CA GLN A 43 6.33 3.88 7.37
C GLN A 43 5.03 3.74 8.16
N ASN A 44 4.24 2.73 7.82
CA ASN A 44 3.02 2.41 8.52
C ASN A 44 2.68 0.93 8.35
N SER A 45 1.77 0.41 9.16
CA SER A 45 1.34 -0.98 9.15
C SER A 45 -0.18 -1.07 9.08
N VAL A 46 -0.67 -1.99 8.27
CA VAL A 46 -2.10 -2.28 8.14
C VAL A 46 -2.34 -3.70 8.62
N LEU A 47 -3.21 -3.87 9.62
CA LEU A 47 -3.68 -5.18 10.05
C LEU A 47 -4.89 -5.60 9.23
N ARG A 48 -4.91 -6.87 8.83
CA ARG A 48 -6.01 -7.50 8.09
C ARG A 48 -6.22 -8.92 8.57
N THR A 49 -7.47 -9.35 8.48
CA THR A 49 -7.92 -10.71 8.78
C THR A 49 -8.49 -11.33 7.51
N GLY A 50 -8.32 -12.64 7.38
CA GLY A 50 -8.86 -13.44 6.30
C GLY A 50 -9.64 -14.64 6.85
N GLU A 51 -10.37 -15.31 5.96
CA GLU A 51 -11.02 -16.58 6.22
C GLU A 51 -9.98 -17.70 6.10
N THR A 52 -10.05 -18.70 6.97
CA THR A 52 -9.17 -19.87 6.91
C THR A 52 -9.42 -20.68 5.63
N GLY A 53 -8.38 -21.32 5.11
CA GLY A 53 -8.43 -22.18 3.90
C GLY A 53 -8.09 -21.46 2.60
N TYR A 54 -7.74 -20.17 2.64
CA TYR A 54 -7.38 -19.40 1.45
C TYR A 54 -5.95 -18.85 1.51
N TYR A 55 -5.34 -18.72 0.33
CA TYR A 55 -4.11 -17.96 0.18
C TYR A 55 -4.42 -16.47 0.05
N TYR A 56 -3.63 -15.66 0.71
CA TYR A 56 -3.73 -14.21 0.70
C TYR A 56 -2.42 -13.54 0.30
N ARG A 57 -2.51 -12.38 -0.34
CA ARG A 57 -1.39 -11.46 -0.56
C ARG A 57 -1.85 -10.01 -0.38
N GLY A 58 -0.95 -9.12 -0.01
CA GLY A 58 -1.18 -7.68 -0.05
C GLY A 58 -0.84 -7.13 -1.42
N LYS A 59 -1.77 -6.37 -2.03
CA LYS A 59 -1.50 -5.46 -3.15
C LYS A 59 -1.31 -4.06 -2.59
N ILE A 60 -0.16 -3.48 -2.84
CA ILE A 60 0.24 -2.18 -2.30
C ILE A 60 0.50 -1.25 -3.47
N VAL A 61 -0.14 -0.08 -3.49
CA VAL A 61 0.17 0.99 -4.43
C VAL A 61 0.82 2.12 -3.65
N HIS A 62 2.13 2.25 -3.76
CA HIS A 62 2.88 3.36 -3.21
C HIS A 62 2.65 4.60 -4.08
N PHE A 63 2.52 5.76 -3.44
CA PHE A 63 2.40 7.01 -4.16
C PHE A 63 3.26 8.11 -3.52
N VAL A 64 3.77 8.97 -4.38
CA VAL A 64 4.50 10.18 -4.01
C VAL A 64 3.84 11.34 -4.74
N LYS A 65 3.48 12.40 -4.01
CA LYS A 65 2.85 13.59 -4.56
C LYS A 65 3.71 14.81 -4.31
N ASN A 66 3.91 15.60 -5.36
CA ASN A 66 4.53 16.91 -5.29
C ASN A 66 3.64 17.93 -6.04
N GLY A 67 2.83 18.68 -5.28
CA GLY A 67 1.82 19.58 -5.83
C GLY A 67 0.76 18.81 -6.63
N SER A 68 0.72 19.05 -7.95
CA SER A 68 -0.22 18.39 -8.88
C SER A 68 0.32 17.08 -9.46
N VAL A 69 1.62 16.81 -9.34
CA VAL A 69 2.23 15.60 -9.90
C VAL A 69 2.14 14.47 -8.88
N THR A 70 1.66 13.30 -9.32
CA THR A 70 1.64 12.08 -8.51
C THR A 70 2.31 10.96 -9.27
N GLU A 71 3.33 10.37 -8.67
CA GLU A 71 3.98 9.15 -9.15
C GLU A 71 3.50 7.97 -8.32
N GLN A 72 3.29 6.82 -8.96
CA GLN A 72 2.78 5.62 -8.29
C GLN A 72 3.52 4.36 -8.74
N ALA A 73 3.69 3.42 -7.81
CA ALA A 73 4.27 2.12 -8.09
C ALA A 73 3.49 1.03 -7.34
N SER A 74 3.22 -0.09 -8.01
CA SER A 74 2.56 -1.24 -7.40
C SER A 74 3.56 -2.29 -6.95
N ALA A 75 3.36 -2.80 -5.75
CA ALA A 75 4.10 -3.91 -5.17
C ALA A 75 3.14 -4.95 -4.60
N TYR A 76 3.59 -6.20 -4.54
CA TYR A 76 2.82 -7.29 -3.95
C TYR A 76 3.67 -7.96 -2.88
N THR A 77 3.04 -8.35 -1.77
CA THR A 77 3.70 -9.17 -0.76
C THR A 77 3.86 -10.62 -1.26
N ALA A 78 4.66 -11.40 -0.55
CA ALA A 78 4.55 -12.85 -0.62
C ALA A 78 3.11 -13.30 -0.29
N ASN A 79 2.74 -14.49 -0.77
CA ASN A 79 1.46 -15.09 -0.41
C ASN A 79 1.59 -15.96 0.85
N LEU A 80 0.52 -16.05 1.61
CA LEU A 80 0.44 -16.85 2.84
C LEU A 80 -0.89 -17.62 2.87
N LEU A 81 -0.87 -18.86 3.37
CA LEU A 81 -2.09 -19.63 3.63
C LEU A 81 -2.65 -19.23 5.00
N CYS A 82 -3.87 -18.69 5.05
CA CYS A 82 -4.56 -18.49 6.32
C CYS A 82 -5.08 -19.85 6.79
N SER A 83 -4.43 -20.44 7.79
CA SER A 83 -4.77 -21.75 8.37
C SER A 83 -5.71 -21.64 9.56
#